data_AF-A6IEH2-F1
#
_entry.id   AF-A6IEH2-F1
#
_cell.length_a   1.000
_cell.length_b   1.000
_cell.length_c   1.000
_cell.angle_alpha   90.00
_cell.angle_beta   90.00
_cell.angle_gamma   90.00
#
_symmetry.space_group_name_H-M   'P 1'
#
loop_
_entity.id
_entity.type
_entity.pdbx_description
1 polymer ?
#
loop_
_entity_poly.entity_id
_entity_poly.type
_entity_poly.pdbx_seq_one_letter_code
_entity_poly.pdbx_strand_id
1 'polypeptide(L)'
;MGTVRCFLQDQLAKSAVTALTSLHGTKFKYGSIIDTIYQASGSTIDWTYSQGIKYSFTFELRDTGLRGFLLPASQIIPTAEETWLALLTIMDHTVKHPY
;
A
#
# COMPACT_ATOMS: atom_id res chain seq x y z
N MET A 1 -7.78 -5.98 7.15
CA MET A 1 -8.03 -5.56 5.76
C MET A 1 -6.73 -4.96 5.30
N GLY A 2 -6.12 -5.46 4.23
CA GLY A 2 -4.85 -4.91 3.75
C GLY A 2 -5.00 -3.41 3.46
N THR A 3 -3.93 -2.62 3.58
CA THR A 3 -4.00 -1.17 3.43
C THR A 3 -2.79 -0.61 2.69
N VAL A 4 -3.01 0.26 1.71
CA VAL A 4 -1.96 1.05 1.04
C VAL A 4 -2.05 2.49 1.53
N ARG A 5 -0.98 3.02 2.13
CA ARG A 5 -1.01 4.29 2.88
C ARG A 5 -0.10 5.31 2.24
N CYS A 6 -0.57 6.55 2.10
CA CYS A 6 0.25 7.68 1.67
C CYS A 6 -0.26 8.98 2.26
N PHE A 7 0.64 9.91 2.55
CA PHE A 7 0.27 11.30 2.81
C PHE A 7 0.00 12.00 1.46
N LEU A 8 -1.20 12.59 1.31
CA LEU A 8 -1.56 13.54 0.24
C LEU A 8 -1.63 13.00 -1.22
N GLN A 9 -1.53 11.68 -1.45
CA GLN A 9 -1.57 11.08 -2.81
C GLN A 9 -2.68 10.03 -2.97
N ASP A 10 -3.88 10.39 -2.53
CA ASP A 10 -5.04 9.49 -2.50
C ASP A 10 -5.40 8.92 -3.88
N GLN A 11 -5.21 9.67 -4.96
CA GLN A 11 -5.51 9.19 -6.32
C GLN A 11 -4.54 8.10 -6.80
N LEU A 12 -3.25 8.22 -6.46
CA LEU A 12 -2.27 7.20 -6.80
C LEU A 12 -2.48 5.95 -5.94
N ALA A 13 -2.73 6.13 -4.63
CA ALA A 13 -3.05 5.02 -3.75
C ALA A 13 -4.33 4.27 -4.18
N LYS A 14 -5.38 5.00 -4.60
CA LYS A 14 -6.61 4.43 -5.16
C LYS A 14 -6.34 3.61 -6.43
N SER A 15 -5.51 4.14 -7.34
CA SER A 15 -5.13 3.43 -8.57
C SER A 15 -4.37 2.14 -8.25
N ALA A 16 -3.40 2.20 -7.34
CA ALA A 16 -2.62 1.04 -6.90
C ALA A 16 -3.51 -0.05 -6.25
N VAL A 17 -4.44 0.34 -5.37
CA VAL A 17 -5.41 -0.59 -4.76
C VAL A 17 -6.35 -1.19 -5.80
N THR A 18 -6.78 -0.41 -6.79
CA THR A 18 -7.64 -0.91 -7.88
C THR A 18 -6.91 -1.96 -8.71
N ALA A 19 -5.64 -1.70 -9.07
CA ALA A 19 -4.79 -2.64 -9.79
C ALA A 19 -4.58 -3.94 -8.98
N LEU A 20 -4.26 -3.83 -7.70
CA LEU A 20 -4.12 -4.98 -6.80
C LEU A 20 -5.41 -5.82 -6.74
N THR A 21 -6.55 -5.16 -6.53
CA THR A 21 -7.85 -5.82 -6.39
C THR A 21 -8.24 -6.58 -7.67
N SER A 22 -7.76 -6.15 -8.84
CA SER A 22 -8.13 -6.73 -10.13
C SER A 22 -7.74 -8.20 -10.31
N LEU A 23 -6.70 -8.68 -9.63
CA LEU A 23 -6.17 -10.02 -9.84
C LEU A 23 -6.93 -11.08 -9.04
N HIS A 24 -7.01 -10.90 -7.73
CA HIS A 24 -7.58 -11.89 -6.80
C HIS A 24 -8.84 -11.40 -6.07
N GLY A 25 -9.33 -10.19 -6.39
CA GLY A 25 -10.50 -9.59 -5.73
C GLY A 25 -10.25 -9.09 -4.30
N THR A 26 -8.98 -9.06 -3.86
CA THR A 26 -8.63 -8.69 -2.48
C THR A 26 -8.85 -7.21 -2.25
N LYS A 27 -9.72 -6.90 -1.29
CA LYS A 27 -10.08 -5.51 -1.00
C LYS A 27 -9.07 -4.89 -0.03
N PHE A 28 -8.36 -3.87 -0.51
CA PHE A 28 -7.49 -3.05 0.32
C PHE A 28 -8.16 -1.70 0.62
N LYS A 29 -7.88 -1.14 1.80
CA LYS A 29 -8.18 0.27 2.11
C LYS A 29 -7.04 1.15 1.60
N TYR A 30 -7.32 2.41 1.35
CA TYR A 30 -6.29 3.42 1.07
C TYR A 30 -6.59 4.72 1.80
N GLY A 31 -5.56 5.52 2.05
CA GLY A 31 -5.66 6.84 2.66
C GLY A 31 -4.43 7.18 3.52
N SER A 32 -4.53 8.30 4.25
CA SER A 32 -3.50 8.71 5.21
C SER A 32 -3.37 7.69 6.36
N ILE A 33 -2.19 7.58 6.99
CA ILE A 33 -2.00 6.66 8.14
C ILE A 33 -3.02 6.96 9.24
N ILE A 34 -3.22 8.24 9.57
CA ILE A 34 -4.08 8.67 10.67
C ILE A 34 -5.55 8.27 10.43
N ASP A 35 -6.05 8.41 9.20
CA ASP A 35 -7.44 8.10 8.86
C ASP A 35 -7.69 6.59 8.70
N THR A 36 -6.63 5.81 8.41
CA THR A 36 -6.77 4.40 8.02
C THR A 36 -6.26 3.38 9.04
N ILE A 37 -5.52 3.78 10.08
CA ILE A 37 -5.26 2.93 11.28
C ILE A 37 -5.64 3.68 12.55
N TYR A 38 -4.82 4.67 12.88
CA TYR A 38 -4.77 5.43 14.11
C TYR A 38 -3.61 6.41 14.00
N GLN A 39 -3.59 7.41 14.87
CA GLN A 39 -2.49 8.36 14.95
C GLN A 39 -1.20 7.66 15.42
N ALA A 40 -0.21 7.58 14.54
CA ALA A 40 1.13 7.12 14.84
C ALA A 40 2.13 8.23 14.55
N SER A 41 3.16 8.37 15.38
CA SER A 41 4.26 9.32 15.19
C SER A 41 5.57 8.58 14.99
N GLY A 42 6.50 9.17 14.23
CA GLY A 42 7.80 8.57 13.95
C GLY A 42 7.76 7.39 12.98
N SER A 43 6.76 7.33 12.10
CA SER A 43 6.70 6.29 11.07
C SER A 43 7.74 6.54 9.98
N THR A 44 8.24 5.47 9.35
CA THR A 44 9.26 5.57 8.31
C THR A 44 8.82 6.48 7.17
N ILE A 45 7.55 6.40 6.75
CA ILE A 45 7.07 7.19 5.62
C ILE A 45 6.89 8.67 5.94
N ASP A 46 6.62 9.02 7.20
CA ASP A 46 6.60 10.42 7.63
C ASP A 46 8.01 11.01 7.57
N TRP A 47 9.01 10.23 8.01
CA TRP A 47 10.40 10.64 7.93
C TRP A 47 10.86 10.77 6.48
N THR A 48 10.65 9.77 5.61
CA THR A 48 11.07 9.85 4.19
C THR A 48 10.38 11.00 3.45
N TYR A 49 9.09 11.22 3.72
CA TYR A 49 8.36 12.35 3.15
C TYR A 49 8.94 13.70 3.61
N SER A 50 9.32 13.82 4.90
CA SER A 50 10.00 15.02 5.42
C SER A 50 11.35 15.29 4.77
N GLN A 51 12.02 14.25 4.25
CA GLN A 51 13.29 14.38 3.50
C GLN A 51 13.07 14.74 2.02
N GLY A 52 11.83 14.98 1.59
CA GLY A 52 11.50 15.34 0.20
C GLY A 52 11.20 14.15 -0.71
N ILE A 53 11.11 12.92 -0.19
CA ILE A 53 10.70 11.76 -0.98
C ILE A 53 9.18 11.79 -1.14
N LYS A 54 8.72 12.40 -2.24
CA LYS A 54 7.30 12.60 -2.56
C LYS A 54 6.49 11.30 -2.46
N TYR A 55 6.93 10.24 -3.14
CA TYR A 55 6.21 8.96 -3.22
C TYR A 55 6.55 8.04 -2.04
N SER A 56 6.08 8.40 -0.85
CA SER A 56 6.30 7.61 0.38
C SER A 56 5.04 6.79 0.75
N PHE A 57 5.12 5.46 0.59
CA PHE A 57 3.98 4.54 0.80
C PHE A 57 4.26 3.44 1.81
N THR A 58 3.25 3.05 2.58
CA THR A 58 3.27 1.85 3.44
C THR A 58 2.22 0.84 2.97
N PHE A 59 2.60 -0.44 2.92
CA PHE A 59 1.70 -1.55 2.61
C PHE A 59 1.50 -2.43 3.84
N GLU A 60 0.24 -2.61 4.23
CA GLU A 60 -0.20 -3.70 5.12
C GLU A 60 -0.84 -4.77 4.24
N LEU A 61 -0.24 -5.95 4.17
CA LEU A 61 -0.67 -7.02 3.26
C LEU A 61 -1.80 -7.86 3.85
N ARG A 62 -2.03 -9.05 3.29
CA ARG A 62 -3.00 -10.01 3.82
C ARG A 62 -2.56 -10.52 5.21
N ASP A 63 -3.49 -10.91 6.09
CA ASP A 63 -4.94 -10.95 5.92
C ASP A 63 -5.68 -9.86 6.74
N THR A 64 -6.90 -10.14 7.19
CA THR A 64 -7.70 -9.19 7.97
C THR A 64 -7.79 -9.53 9.46
N GLY A 65 -6.88 -10.36 9.96
CA GLY A 65 -6.83 -10.80 11.35
C GLY A 65 -7.32 -12.23 11.59
N LEU A 66 -7.63 -13.00 10.54
CA LEU A 66 -8.01 -14.41 10.68
C LEU A 66 -6.78 -15.26 11.06
N ARG A 67 -5.66 -15.00 10.38
CA ARG A 67 -4.37 -15.64 10.63
C ARG A 67 -3.29 -14.62 10.96
N GLY A 68 -3.48 -13.35 10.60
CA GLY A 68 -2.55 -12.27 10.92
C GLY A 68 -1.15 -12.60 10.44
N PHE A 69 -0.17 -12.56 11.35
CA PHE A 69 1.23 -12.88 11.05
C PHE A 69 1.47 -14.36 10.68
N LEU A 70 0.55 -15.27 11.01
CA LEU A 70 0.64 -16.70 10.71
C LEU A 70 -0.10 -17.06 9.40
N LEU A 71 0.07 -16.22 8.38
CA LEU A 71 -0.51 -16.45 7.06
C LEU A 71 0.13 -17.70 6.40
N PRO A 72 -0.65 -18.67 5.90
CA PRO A 72 -0.08 -19.90 5.36
C PRO A 72 0.74 -19.67 4.11
N ALA A 73 1.74 -20.53 3.92
CA ALA A 73 2.65 -20.44 2.78
C ALA A 73 1.94 -20.46 1.42
N SER A 74 0.77 -21.11 1.32
CA SER A 74 -0.05 -21.11 0.10
C SER A 74 -0.60 -19.74 -0.30
N GLN A 75 -0.59 -18.75 0.60
CA GLN A 75 -1.00 -17.38 0.33
C GLN A 75 0.17 -16.46 -0.07
N ILE A 76 1.42 -16.94 -0.02
CA ILE A 76 2.60 -16.12 -0.35
C ILE A 76 2.55 -15.66 -1.81
N ILE A 77 2.42 -16.61 -2.75
CA ILE A 77 2.40 -16.30 -4.18
C ILE A 77 1.21 -15.40 -4.54
N PRO A 78 -0.05 -15.73 -4.16
CA PRO A 78 -1.18 -14.85 -4.43
C PRO A 78 -1.01 -13.43 -3.86
N THR A 79 -0.45 -13.31 -2.66
CA THR A 79 -0.19 -11.99 -2.05
C THR A 79 0.88 -11.22 -2.82
N ALA A 80 1.95 -11.89 -3.24
CA ALA A 80 3.03 -11.26 -4.00
C ALA A 80 2.55 -10.77 -5.38
N GLU A 81 1.79 -11.59 -6.11
CA GLU A 81 1.30 -11.26 -7.45
C GLU A 81 0.40 -10.02 -7.47
N GLU A 82 -0.58 -9.95 -6.56
CA GLU A 82 -1.47 -8.77 -6.51
C GLU A 82 -0.72 -7.52 -6.03
N THR A 83 0.19 -7.67 -5.06
CA THR A 83 0.99 -6.56 -4.55
C THR A 83 1.91 -6.01 -5.63
N TRP A 84 2.44 -6.88 -6.49
CA TRP A 84 3.27 -6.49 -7.61
C TRP A 84 2.55 -5.55 -8.58
N LEU A 85 1.25 -5.76 -8.83
CA LEU A 85 0.45 -4.85 -9.67
C LEU A 85 0.33 -3.45 -9.05
N ALA A 86 0.15 -3.35 -7.74
CA ALA A 86 0.17 -2.07 -7.03
C ALA A 86 1.54 -1.39 -7.13
N LEU A 87 2.63 -2.14 -6.92
CA LEU A 87 3.99 -1.60 -6.99
C LEU A 87 4.31 -1.08 -8.39
N LEU A 88 3.98 -1.85 -9.44
CA LEU A 88 4.16 -1.41 -10.83
C LEU A 88 3.40 -0.11 -11.11
N THR A 89 2.17 0.03 -10.60
CA THR A 89 1.37 1.25 -10.75
C THR A 89 2.05 2.46 -10.12
N ILE A 90 2.62 2.31 -8.92
CA ILE A 90 3.35 3.38 -8.24
C ILE A 90 4.64 3.71 -9.00
N MET A 91 5.42 2.70 -9.37
CA MET A 91 6.70 2.90 -10.08
C MET A 91 6.49 3.57 -11.44
N ASP A 92 5.51 3.14 -12.23
CA ASP A 92 5.16 3.76 -13.51
C ASP A 92 4.76 5.24 -13.33
N HIS A 93 3.96 5.54 -12.30
CA HIS A 93 3.61 6.91 -11.98
C HIS A 93 4.85 7.73 -11.60
N THR A 94 5.74 7.21 -10.76
CA THR A 94 6.98 7.88 -10.35
C THR A 94 7.90 8.18 -11.54
N VAL A 95 8.03 7.24 -12.48
CA VAL A 95 8.82 7.44 -13.71
C VAL A 95 8.22 8.56 -14.59
N LYS A 96 6.89 8.62 -14.70
CA LYS A 96 6.19 9.62 -15.52
C LYS A 96 6.08 10.99 -14.85
N HIS A 97 6.20 11.06 -13.53
CA HIS A 97 6.05 12.28 -12.73
C HIS A 97 7.21 12.40 -11.73
N PRO A 98 8.41 12.79 -12.18
CA PRO A 98 9.59 12.77 -11.34
C PRO A 98 9.59 13.77 -10.18
N TYR A 99 8.76 14.83 -10.23
CA TYR A 99 8.67 15.88 -9.20
C TYR A 99 7.26 16.45 -9.03
#